data_AF-A0A1H7L9G2-F1
#
_entry.id   AF-A0A1H7L9G2-F1
#
_cell.length_a   1.000
_cell.length_b   1.000
_cell.length_c   1.000
_cell.angle_alpha   90.00
_cell.angle_beta   90.00
_cell.angle_gamma   90.00
#
_symmetry.space_group_name_H-M   'P 1'
#
loop_
_entity.id
_entity.type
_entity.pdbx_description
1 polymer ?
#
loop_
_entity_poly.entity_id
_entity_poly.type
_entity_poly.pdbx_seq_one_letter_code
_entity_poly.pdbx_strand_id
1 'polypeptide(L)'
;MKKMNLPNKLTVLRVILIPFFMVFMLCFEIGPRLHTILAMSVFIIASLTDMLDGKIARAQNLVTTFGKFLDPLADKLLVMVALICFTFERWIDPIAVVIILSREFMVTGLRLVVAGEGVVVAAGIWGKLKTAFTMVAMIAIMFMQIIYPELKGSPDLNWTHPVFLLNEVLIWIAVILTVISGGVYLKAYAKYIDPNE
;
A
#
# COMPACT_ATOMS: atom_id res chain seq x y z
N MET A 1 -24.07 21.82 7.37
CA MET A 1 -22.97 20.84 7.20
C MET A 1 -21.63 21.58 7.25
N LYS A 2 -20.74 21.27 8.20
CA LYS A 2 -19.38 21.86 8.26
C LYS A 2 -18.67 21.57 6.93
N LYS A 3 -18.22 22.62 6.20
CA LYS A 3 -17.46 22.45 4.96
C LYS A 3 -16.22 21.59 5.25
N MET A 4 -16.06 20.47 4.55
CA MET A 4 -14.88 19.62 4.67
C MET A 4 -13.64 20.39 4.22
N ASN A 5 -12.57 20.30 5.01
CA ASN A 5 -11.27 20.86 4.67
C ASN A 5 -10.68 20.15 3.45
N LEU A 6 -9.80 20.83 2.71
CA LEU A 6 -9.17 20.30 1.49
C LEU A 6 -8.50 18.93 1.69
N PRO A 7 -7.74 18.65 2.79
CA PRO A 7 -7.13 17.35 3.01
C PRO A 7 -8.16 16.21 3.09
N ASN A 8 -9.23 16.39 3.87
CA ASN A 8 -10.28 15.38 4.00
C ASN A 8 -10.99 15.05 2.68
N LYS A 9 -11.10 16.02 1.75
CA LYS A 9 -11.67 15.77 0.43
C LYS A 9 -10.74 14.90 -0.42
N LEU A 10 -9.43 15.11 -0.31
CA LEU A 10 -8.42 14.30 -1.00
C LEU A 10 -8.39 12.86 -0.46
N THR A 11 -8.52 12.67 0.86
CA THR A 11 -8.64 11.34 1.45
C THR A 11 -9.89 10.61 0.97
N VAL A 12 -11.05 11.27 0.98
CA VAL A 12 -12.31 10.67 0.52
C VAL A 12 -12.25 10.34 -0.96
N LEU A 13 -11.65 11.22 -1.77
CA LEU A 13 -11.37 10.94 -3.17
C LEU A 13 -10.54 9.66 -3.31
N ARG A 14 -9.46 9.49 -2.52
CA ARG A 14 -8.64 8.28 -2.55
C ARG A 14 -9.42 7.02 -2.25
N VAL A 15 -10.25 7.05 -1.21
CA VAL A 15 -11.10 5.89 -0.86
C VAL A 15 -12.04 5.54 -2.02
N ILE A 16 -12.61 6.54 -2.69
CA ILE A 16 -13.46 6.35 -3.87
C ILE A 16 -12.65 5.78 -5.04
N LEU A 17 -11.40 6.21 -5.24
CA LEU A 17 -10.52 5.75 -6.32
C LEU A 17 -10.13 4.27 -6.20
N ILE A 18 -10.15 3.67 -5.01
CA ILE A 18 -9.75 2.27 -4.81
C ILE A 18 -10.65 1.29 -5.60
N PRO A 19 -12.00 1.36 -5.51
CA PRO A 19 -12.88 0.60 -6.39
C PRO A 19 -12.60 0.81 -7.89
N PHE A 20 -12.35 2.04 -8.33
CA PHE A 20 -12.01 2.30 -9.74
C PHE A 20 -10.68 1.67 -10.15
N PHE A 21 -9.67 1.76 -9.29
CA PHE A 21 -8.40 1.05 -9.48
C PHE A 21 -8.63 -0.45 -9.66
N MET A 22 -9.44 -1.07 -8.78
CA MET A 22 -9.74 -2.50 -8.83
C MET A 22 -10.49 -2.88 -10.11
N VAL A 23 -11.48 -2.08 -10.51
CA VAL A 23 -12.22 -2.27 -11.77
C VAL A 23 -11.28 -2.18 -12.97
N PHE A 24 -10.41 -1.17 -13.03
CA PHE A 24 -9.46 -1.04 -14.14
C PHE A 24 -8.41 -2.15 -14.16
N MET A 25 -7.97 -2.64 -12.99
CA MET A 25 -7.09 -3.80 -12.94
C MET A 25 -7.78 -5.05 -13.51
N LEU A 26 -9.02 -5.33 -13.10
CA LEU A 26 -9.67 -6.61 -13.38
C LEU A 26 -10.59 -6.61 -14.62
N CYS A 27 -10.88 -5.45 -15.22
CA CYS A 27 -11.70 -5.36 -16.42
C CYS A 27 -10.85 -5.51 -17.69
N PHE A 28 -10.54 -6.76 -18.03
CA PHE A 28 -9.72 -7.11 -19.19
C PHE A 28 -10.37 -6.71 -20.54
N GLU A 29 -11.68 -6.49 -20.58
CA GLU A 29 -12.44 -6.07 -21.77
C GLU A 29 -12.09 -4.67 -22.28
N ILE A 30 -11.55 -3.79 -21.41
CA ILE A 30 -11.09 -2.43 -21.78
C ILE A 30 -9.91 -2.50 -22.76
N GLY A 31 -9.25 -3.66 -22.85
CA GLY A 31 -8.17 -3.94 -23.78
C GLY A 31 -6.85 -4.19 -23.06
N PRO A 32 -5.97 -5.04 -23.62
CA PRO A 32 -4.90 -5.76 -22.91
C PRO A 32 -3.88 -4.87 -22.18
N ARG A 33 -3.69 -3.64 -22.65
CA ARG A 33 -2.78 -2.65 -22.03
C ARG A 33 -3.54 -1.51 -21.35
N LEU A 34 -4.65 -1.08 -21.95
CA LEU A 34 -5.36 0.12 -21.52
C LEU A 34 -5.91 -0.02 -20.11
N HIS A 35 -6.41 -1.20 -19.74
CA HIS A 35 -6.93 -1.46 -18.39
C HIS A 35 -5.86 -1.22 -17.31
N THR A 36 -4.63 -1.74 -17.50
CA THR A 36 -3.51 -1.49 -16.58
C THR A 36 -2.98 -0.07 -16.63
N ILE A 37 -2.98 0.60 -17.80
CA ILE A 37 -2.58 2.01 -17.90
C ILE A 37 -3.53 2.89 -17.06
N LEU A 38 -4.84 2.66 -17.15
CA LEU A 38 -5.83 3.36 -16.34
C LEU A 38 -5.66 3.05 -14.86
N ALA A 39 -5.47 1.78 -14.49
CA ALA A 39 -5.21 1.40 -13.10
C ALA A 39 -3.93 2.07 -12.56
N MET A 40 -2.84 2.06 -13.33
CA MET A 40 -1.55 2.63 -12.93
C MET A 40 -1.68 4.14 -12.76
N SER A 41 -2.43 4.80 -13.63
CA SER A 41 -2.72 6.23 -13.53
C SER A 41 -3.50 6.55 -12.26
N VAL A 42 -4.55 5.78 -11.95
CA VAL A 42 -5.32 5.93 -10.72
C VAL A 42 -4.44 5.70 -9.49
N PHE A 43 -3.61 4.66 -9.51
CA PHE A 43 -2.68 4.34 -8.42
C PHE A 43 -1.71 5.50 -8.16
N ILE A 44 -1.05 6.01 -9.19
CA ILE A 44 -0.12 7.15 -9.09
C ILE A 44 -0.83 8.39 -8.56
N ILE A 45 -2.01 8.73 -9.09
CA ILE A 45 -2.78 9.89 -8.63
C ILE A 45 -3.18 9.72 -7.15
N ALA A 46 -3.63 8.53 -6.76
CA ALA A 46 -4.01 8.21 -5.39
C ALA A 46 -2.83 8.30 -4.41
N SER A 47 -1.65 7.81 -4.78
CA SER A 47 -0.43 7.91 -3.98
C SER A 47 0.14 9.34 -3.91
N LEU A 48 0.11 10.09 -5.02
CA LEU A 48 0.59 11.47 -5.02
C LEU A 48 -0.32 12.38 -4.20
N THR A 49 -1.64 12.17 -4.26
CA THR A 49 -2.59 12.94 -3.44
C THR A 49 -2.38 12.72 -1.94
N ASP A 50 -1.92 11.55 -1.49
CA ASP A 50 -1.52 11.26 -0.09
C ASP A 50 -0.28 12.04 0.36
N MET A 51 0.70 12.14 -0.53
CA MET A 51 1.88 12.93 -0.19
C MET A 51 1.51 14.41 -0.06
N LEU A 52 0.58 14.89 -0.88
CA LEU A 52 0.17 16.29 -0.91
C LEU A 52 -0.77 16.65 0.24
N ASP A 53 -1.80 15.87 0.53
CA ASP A 53 -2.73 16.15 1.63
C ASP A 53 -2.03 16.10 2.99
N GLY A 54 -1.12 15.16 3.21
CA GLY A 54 -0.33 15.04 4.43
C GLY A 54 0.65 16.20 4.60
N LYS A 55 1.16 16.81 3.52
CA LYS A 55 1.98 18.03 3.57
C LYS A 55 1.11 19.26 3.88
N ILE A 56 -0.02 19.42 3.20
CA ILE A 56 -0.93 20.56 3.35
C ILE A 56 -1.55 20.57 4.75
N ALA A 57 -2.04 19.42 5.24
CA ALA A 57 -2.64 19.30 6.56
C ALA A 57 -1.66 19.67 7.68
N ARG A 58 -0.39 19.27 7.56
CA ARG A 58 0.68 19.63 8.50
C ARG A 58 1.07 21.11 8.41
N ALA A 59 1.18 21.65 7.20
CA ALA A 59 1.56 23.05 6.98
C ALA A 59 0.48 24.03 7.44
N GLN A 60 -0.80 23.66 7.33
CA GLN A 60 -1.93 24.54 7.62
C GLN A 60 -2.62 24.25 8.97
N ASN A 61 -2.09 23.32 9.78
CA ASN A 61 -2.70 22.84 11.03
C ASN A 61 -4.17 22.40 10.86
N LEU A 62 -4.56 21.94 9.67
CA LEU A 62 -5.93 21.52 9.33
C LEU A 62 -6.17 20.04 9.66
N VAL A 63 -5.60 19.56 10.76
CA VAL A 63 -5.68 18.15 11.14
C VAL A 63 -7.03 17.87 11.80
N THR A 64 -7.82 16.98 11.21
CA THR A 64 -9.14 16.59 11.76
C THR A 64 -9.11 15.14 12.26
N THR A 65 -9.96 14.81 13.24
CA THR A 65 -10.09 13.44 13.76
C THR A 65 -10.53 12.46 12.67
N PHE A 66 -11.40 12.90 11.76
CA PHE A 66 -11.85 12.12 10.61
C PHE A 66 -10.69 11.79 9.65
N GLY A 67 -9.87 12.79 9.28
CA GLY A 67 -8.69 12.59 8.43
C GLY A 67 -7.67 11.64 9.08
N LYS A 68 -7.36 11.85 10.37
CA LYS A 68 -6.45 10.97 11.13
C LYS A 68 -6.85 9.49 11.10
N PHE A 69 -8.15 9.19 11.03
CA PHE A 69 -8.66 7.84 10.92
C PHE A 69 -8.65 7.32 9.48
N LEU A 70 -9.10 8.15 8.53
CA LEU A 70 -9.32 7.74 7.16
C LEU A 70 -8.02 7.65 6.33
N ASP A 71 -7.03 8.52 6.58
CA ASP A 71 -5.77 8.56 5.81
C ASP A 71 -5.01 7.22 5.91
N PRO A 72 -4.74 6.66 7.12
CA PRO A 72 -4.01 5.40 7.25
C PRO A 72 -4.80 4.18 6.76
N LEU A 73 -6.12 4.29 6.72
CA LEU A 73 -7.00 3.25 6.18
C LEU A 73 -6.94 3.24 4.65
N ALA A 74 -7.10 4.41 4.03
CA ALA A 74 -7.09 4.55 2.57
C ALA A 74 -5.73 4.16 1.97
N ASP A 75 -4.63 4.56 2.60
CA ASP A 75 -3.26 4.20 2.17
C ASP A 75 -3.07 2.68 2.13
N LYS A 76 -3.39 2.00 3.24
CA LYS A 76 -3.24 0.54 3.30
C LYS A 76 -4.17 -0.17 2.33
N LEU A 77 -5.43 0.22 2.25
CA LEU A 77 -6.40 -0.43 1.36
C LEU A 77 -5.93 -0.41 -0.10
N LEU A 78 -5.40 0.72 -0.59
CA LEU A 78 -4.90 0.82 -1.96
C LEU A 78 -3.76 -0.19 -2.21
N VAL A 79 -2.78 -0.25 -1.31
CA VAL A 79 -1.64 -1.20 -1.41
C VAL A 79 -2.13 -2.65 -1.33
N MET A 80 -3.03 -2.95 -0.41
CA MET A 80 -3.57 -4.31 -0.24
C MET A 80 -4.32 -4.77 -1.49
N VAL A 81 -5.20 -3.93 -2.04
CA VAL A 81 -5.94 -4.25 -3.26
C VAL A 81 -4.99 -4.46 -4.44
N ALA A 82 -3.96 -3.61 -4.60
CA ALA A 82 -2.96 -3.78 -5.66
C ALA A 82 -2.23 -5.13 -5.57
N LEU A 83 -1.72 -5.49 -4.39
CA LEU A 83 -1.03 -6.77 -4.19
C LEU A 83 -1.94 -7.99 -4.45
N ILE A 84 -3.20 -7.91 -4.04
CA ILE A 84 -4.19 -8.96 -4.31
C ILE A 84 -4.45 -9.09 -5.81
N CYS A 85 -4.63 -7.97 -6.53
CA CYS A 85 -4.79 -7.98 -7.99
C CYS A 85 -3.57 -8.60 -8.69
N PHE A 86 -2.35 -8.26 -8.28
CA PHE A 86 -1.12 -8.82 -8.86
C PHE A 86 -1.01 -10.34 -8.63
N THR A 87 -1.43 -10.81 -7.46
CA THR A 87 -1.47 -12.24 -7.14
C THR A 87 -2.51 -12.96 -8.00
N PHE A 88 -3.70 -12.37 -8.15
CA PHE A 88 -4.77 -12.91 -8.99
C PHE A 88 -4.32 -13.05 -10.46
N GLU A 89 -3.60 -12.06 -10.97
CA GLU A 89 -3.03 -12.08 -12.32
C GLU A 89 -1.71 -12.89 -12.43
N ARG A 90 -1.25 -13.52 -11.34
CA ARG A 90 -0.03 -14.36 -11.24
C ARG A 90 1.29 -13.64 -11.46
N TRP A 91 1.35 -12.33 -11.22
CA TRP A 91 2.55 -11.51 -11.40
C TRP A 91 3.56 -11.60 -10.27
N ILE A 92 3.10 -12.03 -9.09
CA ILE A 92 3.88 -12.13 -7.86
C ILE A 92 3.45 -13.34 -7.04
N ASP A 93 4.34 -13.84 -6.19
CA ASP A 93 4.10 -14.94 -5.28
C ASP A 93 3.18 -14.51 -4.11
N PRO A 94 2.10 -15.28 -3.83
CA PRO A 94 1.20 -14.99 -2.72
C PRO A 94 1.88 -14.97 -1.34
N ILE A 95 2.99 -15.70 -1.14
CA ILE A 95 3.73 -15.75 0.13
C ILE A 95 4.22 -14.36 0.51
N ALA A 96 4.79 -13.61 -0.44
CA ALA A 96 5.27 -12.27 -0.19
C ALA A 96 4.11 -11.32 0.18
N VAL A 97 2.96 -11.46 -0.47
CA VAL A 97 1.76 -10.67 -0.17
C VAL A 97 1.29 -10.95 1.25
N VAL A 98 1.16 -12.22 1.65
CA VAL A 98 0.75 -12.58 3.02
C VAL A 98 1.68 -11.94 4.05
N ILE A 99 3.00 -12.01 3.86
CA ILE A 99 3.97 -11.41 4.80
C ILE A 99 3.76 -9.89 4.91
N ILE A 100 3.59 -9.20 3.78
CA ILE A 100 3.35 -7.75 3.77
C ILE A 100 2.05 -7.41 4.50
N LEU A 101 0.95 -8.11 4.17
CA LEU A 101 -0.36 -7.89 4.77
C LEU A 101 -0.33 -8.15 6.29
N SER A 102 0.19 -9.31 6.71
CA SER A 102 0.28 -9.67 8.13
C SER A 102 1.03 -8.61 8.94
N ARG A 103 2.15 -8.09 8.42
CA ARG A 103 2.88 -7.01 9.08
C ARG A 103 2.07 -5.71 9.12
N GLU A 104 1.37 -5.34 8.04
CA GLU A 104 0.57 -4.11 8.01
C GLU A 104 -0.52 -4.15 9.08
N PHE A 105 -1.22 -5.27 9.23
CA PHE A 105 -2.20 -5.46 10.30
C PHE A 105 -1.53 -5.42 11.69
N MET A 106 -0.42 -6.13 11.87
CA MET A 106 0.32 -6.17 13.14
C MET A 106 0.75 -4.78 13.61
N VAL A 107 1.41 -4.00 12.76
CA VAL A 107 1.87 -2.64 13.13
C VAL A 107 0.70 -1.68 13.33
N THR A 108 -0.40 -1.87 12.60
CA THR A 108 -1.63 -1.08 12.83
C THR A 108 -2.25 -1.40 14.17
N GLY A 109 -2.40 -2.68 14.51
CA GLY A 109 -2.91 -3.14 15.80
C GLY A 109 -2.04 -2.64 16.96
N LEU A 110 -0.72 -2.77 16.83
CA LEU A 110 0.23 -2.25 17.82
C LEU A 110 0.04 -0.75 18.07
N ARG A 111 -0.09 0.04 17.00
CA ARG A 111 -0.32 1.50 17.14
C ARG A 111 -1.62 1.82 17.85
N LEU A 112 -2.67 1.02 17.64
CA LEU A 112 -3.95 1.20 18.32
C LEU A 112 -3.84 0.90 19.81
N VAL A 113 -3.17 -0.20 20.19
CA VAL A 113 -2.94 -0.57 21.60
C VAL A 113 -2.12 0.53 22.30
N VAL A 114 -0.97 0.91 21.73
CA VAL A 114 -0.08 1.92 22.32
C VAL A 114 -0.73 3.31 22.40
N ALA A 115 -1.60 3.65 21.45
CA ALA A 115 -2.37 4.89 21.51
C ALA A 115 -3.40 4.89 22.65
N GLY A 116 -3.92 3.72 23.05
CA GLY A 116 -4.76 3.55 24.24
C GLY A 116 -4.03 3.94 25.53
N GLU A 117 -2.73 3.68 25.59
CA GLU A 117 -1.82 4.05 26.70
C GLU A 117 -1.35 5.51 26.64
N GLY A 118 -1.92 6.33 25.74
CA GLY A 118 -1.57 7.76 25.59
C GLY A 118 -0.22 8.01 24.90
N VAL A 119 0.41 6.99 24.33
CA VAL A 119 1.73 7.10 23.70
C VAL A 119 1.60 7.23 22.19
N VAL A 120 2.17 8.30 21.64
CA VAL A 120 2.14 8.54 20.19
C VAL A 120 3.27 7.79 19.50
N VAL A 121 2.90 6.84 18.65
CA VAL A 121 3.84 6.04 17.87
C VAL A 121 4.31 6.80 16.63
N ALA A 122 5.56 7.26 16.62
CA ALA A 122 6.14 7.97 15.49
C ALA A 122 6.51 7.05 14.32
N ALA A 123 6.50 7.60 13.10
CA ALA A 123 6.95 6.90 11.89
C ALA A 123 8.48 6.85 11.83
N GLY A 124 9.07 5.68 12.01
CA GLY A 124 10.51 5.47 11.87
C GLY A 124 10.99 5.54 10.41
N ILE A 125 12.30 5.74 10.21
CA ILE A 125 12.94 5.81 8.88
C ILE A 125 12.66 4.53 8.07
N TRP A 126 12.76 3.36 8.71
CA TRP A 126 12.45 2.06 8.10
C TRP A 126 11.02 1.95 7.58
N GLY A 127 10.05 2.58 8.26
CA GLY A 127 8.67 2.62 7.80
C GLY A 127 8.54 3.44 6.51
N LYS A 128 9.15 4.62 6.47
CA LYS A 128 9.13 5.48 5.26
C LYS A 128 9.82 4.82 4.07
N LEU A 129 10.99 4.20 4.31
CA LEU A 129 11.75 3.53 3.25
C LEU A 129 10.96 2.34 2.69
N LYS A 130 10.35 1.53 3.56
CA LYS A 130 9.45 0.45 3.15
C LYS A 130 8.35 0.98 2.25
N THR A 131 7.63 2.03 2.66
CA THR A 131 6.47 2.52 1.90
C THR A 131 6.91 3.06 0.54
N ALA A 132 7.98 3.86 0.49
CA ALA A 132 8.53 4.39 -0.75
C ALA A 132 8.92 3.27 -1.72
N PHE A 133 9.66 2.27 -1.23
CA PHE A 133 10.09 1.14 -2.04
C PHE A 133 8.90 0.30 -2.53
N THR A 134 7.92 0.03 -1.66
CA THR A 134 6.72 -0.73 -2.04
C THR A 134 5.94 -0.01 -3.14
N MET A 135 5.75 1.31 -3.04
CA MET A 135 5.09 2.09 -4.09
C MET A 135 5.81 2.00 -5.43
N VAL A 136 7.13 2.15 -5.43
CA VAL A 136 7.94 2.04 -6.66
C VAL A 136 7.87 0.63 -7.24
N ALA A 137 7.96 -0.41 -6.41
CA ALA A 137 7.85 -1.79 -6.85
C ALA A 137 6.50 -2.08 -7.51
N MET A 138 5.39 -1.61 -6.93
CA MET A 138 4.06 -1.78 -7.51
C MET A 138 3.93 -1.07 -8.85
N ILE A 139 4.41 0.18 -8.97
CA ILE A 139 4.39 0.90 -10.25
C ILE A 139 5.24 0.16 -11.30
N ALA A 140 6.41 -0.36 -10.92
CA ALA A 140 7.26 -1.14 -11.82
C ALA A 140 6.57 -2.44 -12.29
N ILE A 141 5.86 -3.15 -11.42
CA ILE A 141 5.10 -4.36 -11.79
C ILE A 141 3.97 -4.00 -12.75
N MET A 142 3.20 -2.95 -12.48
CA MET A 142 2.16 -2.47 -13.39
C MET A 142 2.73 -2.03 -14.74
N PHE A 143 3.92 -1.45 -14.74
CA PHE A 143 4.61 -1.13 -15.97
C PHE A 143 4.99 -2.39 -16.76
N MET A 144 5.52 -3.43 -16.10
CA MET A 144 5.80 -4.72 -16.75
C MET A 144 4.53 -5.38 -17.32
N GLN A 145 3.40 -5.26 -16.62
CA GLN A 145 2.08 -5.69 -17.10
C GLN A 145 1.61 -4.96 -18.37
N ILE A 146 2.02 -3.70 -18.56
CA ILE A 146 1.70 -2.92 -19.75
C ILE A 146 2.58 -3.34 -20.93
N ILE A 147 3.86 -3.65 -20.67
CA ILE A 147 4.82 -4.09 -21.68
C ILE A 147 4.50 -5.51 -22.17
N TYR A 148 4.19 -6.42 -21.24
CA TYR A 148 3.92 -7.85 -21.51
C TYR A 148 2.48 -8.25 -21.11
N PRO A 149 1.44 -7.67 -21.75
CA PRO A 149 0.06 -7.93 -21.38
C PRO A 149 -0.37 -9.39 -21.61
N GLU A 150 0.26 -10.09 -22.55
CA GLU A 150 0.01 -11.51 -22.87
C GLU A 150 0.36 -12.47 -21.72
N LEU A 151 1.20 -12.05 -20.77
CA LEU A 151 1.61 -12.87 -19.63
C LEU A 151 0.59 -12.85 -18.48
N LYS A 152 -0.43 -11.99 -18.52
CA LYS A 152 -1.43 -11.86 -17.44
C LYS A 152 -2.24 -13.14 -17.27
N GLY A 153 -2.21 -13.70 -16.06
CA GLY A 153 -2.88 -14.96 -15.73
C GLY A 153 -2.24 -16.19 -16.39
N SER A 154 -1.15 -16.02 -17.17
CA SER A 154 -0.49 -17.12 -17.85
C SER A 154 0.15 -18.08 -16.84
N PRO A 155 0.01 -19.41 -17.00
CA PRO A 155 0.75 -20.40 -16.24
C PRO A 155 2.27 -20.34 -16.43
N ASP A 156 2.72 -19.79 -17.56
CA ASP A 156 4.13 -19.71 -17.92
C ASP A 156 4.86 -18.60 -17.16
N LEU A 157 4.11 -17.65 -16.59
CA LEU A 157 4.65 -16.62 -15.71
C LEU A 157 4.90 -17.23 -14.32
N ASN A 158 6.11 -17.77 -14.14
CA ASN A 158 6.56 -18.45 -12.92
C ASN A 158 8.06 -18.17 -12.67
N TRP A 159 8.64 -18.83 -11.67
CA TRP A 159 10.05 -18.66 -11.24
C TRP A 159 11.12 -18.87 -12.32
N THR A 160 10.81 -19.47 -13.47
CA THR A 160 11.76 -19.57 -14.59
C THR A 160 11.71 -18.38 -15.53
N HIS A 161 10.62 -17.58 -15.51
CA HIS A 161 10.43 -16.47 -16.42
C HIS A 161 11.16 -15.22 -15.90
N PRO A 162 11.97 -14.53 -16.74
CA PRO A 162 12.79 -13.41 -16.28
C PRO A 162 11.98 -12.23 -15.74
N VAL A 163 10.80 -11.96 -16.32
CA VAL A 163 9.90 -10.90 -15.85
C VAL A 163 9.36 -11.22 -14.45
N PHE A 164 9.00 -12.48 -14.20
CA PHE A 164 8.51 -12.90 -12.88
C PHE A 164 9.63 -12.80 -11.84
N LEU A 165 10.83 -13.25 -12.16
CA LEU A 165 12.00 -13.10 -11.28
C LEU A 165 12.29 -11.64 -10.92
N LEU A 166 12.16 -10.72 -11.88
CA LEU A 166 12.32 -9.29 -11.61
C LEU A 166 11.26 -8.77 -10.64
N ASN A 167 9.99 -9.13 -10.84
CA ASN A 167 8.89 -8.74 -9.95
C ASN A 167 9.10 -9.31 -8.54
N GLU A 168 9.52 -10.57 -8.45
CA GLU A 168 9.85 -11.22 -7.18
C GLU A 168 10.99 -10.51 -6.47
N VAL A 169 12.09 -10.19 -7.16
CA VAL A 169 13.19 -9.44 -6.54
C VAL A 169 12.71 -8.11 -5.97
N LEU A 170 11.89 -7.36 -6.72
CA LEU A 170 11.31 -6.11 -6.23
C LEU A 170 10.42 -6.35 -4.99
N ILE A 171 9.51 -7.31 -5.04
CA ILE A 171 8.61 -7.57 -3.92
C ILE A 171 9.34 -8.13 -2.70
N TRP A 172 10.33 -9.01 -2.86
CA TRP A 172 11.09 -9.55 -1.75
C TRP A 172 11.99 -8.51 -1.08
N ILE A 173 12.49 -7.50 -1.81
CA ILE A 173 13.12 -6.34 -1.17
C ILE A 173 12.08 -5.57 -0.32
N ALA A 174 10.86 -5.38 -0.83
CA ALA A 174 9.79 -4.76 -0.05
C ALA A 174 9.42 -5.60 1.19
N VAL A 175 9.43 -6.94 1.08
CA VAL A 175 9.24 -7.88 2.21
C VAL A 175 10.34 -7.70 3.25
N ILE A 176 11.62 -7.68 2.85
CA ILE A 176 12.75 -7.51 3.78
C ILE A 176 12.60 -6.19 4.55
N LEU A 177 12.35 -5.08 3.84
CA LEU A 177 12.12 -3.78 4.48
C LEU A 177 10.89 -3.80 5.41
N THR A 178 9.86 -4.55 5.02
CA THR A 178 8.64 -4.75 5.81
C THR A 178 8.94 -5.47 7.11
N VAL A 179 9.67 -6.58 7.06
CA VAL A 179 10.04 -7.39 8.22
C VAL A 179 10.97 -6.61 9.15
N ILE A 180 12.01 -5.94 8.62
CA ILE A 180 12.92 -5.11 9.42
C ILE A 180 12.13 -4.03 10.15
N SER A 181 11.29 -3.28 9.42
CA SER A 181 10.47 -2.24 10.02
C SER A 181 9.51 -2.81 11.07
N GLY A 182 8.89 -3.96 10.82
CA GLY A 182 8.02 -4.65 11.78
C GLY A 182 8.75 -5.02 13.07
N GLY A 183 9.93 -5.63 12.97
CA GLY A 183 10.76 -6.00 14.12
C GLY A 183 11.22 -4.77 14.93
N VAL A 184 11.59 -3.68 14.26
CA VAL A 184 11.92 -2.40 14.93
C VAL A 184 10.72 -1.87 15.71
N TYR A 185 9.51 -1.93 15.14
CA TYR A 185 8.29 -1.52 15.81
C TYR A 185 7.98 -2.38 17.03
N LEU A 186 7.99 -3.71 16.88
CA LEU A 186 7.73 -4.63 17.99
C LEU A 186 8.73 -4.42 19.13
N LYS A 187 10.03 -4.34 18.83
CA LYS A 187 11.06 -4.13 19.86
C LYS A 187 10.89 -2.79 20.59
N ALA A 188 10.53 -1.72 19.87
CA ALA A 188 10.37 -0.39 20.46
C ALA A 188 9.16 -0.29 21.40
N TYR A 189 8.12 -1.10 21.18
CA TYR A 189 6.85 -1.03 21.92
C TYR A 189 6.50 -2.33 22.65
N ALA A 190 7.43 -3.27 22.77
CA ALA A 190 7.21 -4.57 23.41
C ALA A 190 6.62 -4.45 24.83
N LYS A 191 7.04 -3.43 25.57
CA LYS A 191 6.55 -3.16 26.93
C LYS A 191 5.04 -2.88 27.03
N TYR A 192 4.39 -2.47 25.93
CA TYR A 192 2.95 -2.16 25.93
C TYR A 192 2.08 -3.35 25.49
N ILE A 193 2.70 -4.51 25.26
CA ILE A 193 2.03 -5.75 24.85
C ILE A 193 2.46 -6.90 25.77
N ASP A 194 3.11 -6.60 26.90
CA ASP A 194 3.52 -7.63 27.85
C ASP A 194 2.25 -8.18 28.51
N PRO A 195 1.92 -9.48 28.35
CA PRO A 195 0.74 -10.07 28.97
C PRO A 195 0.85 -10.19 30.49
N ASN A 196 1.99 -9.82 31.08
CA ASN A 196 2.24 -9.88 32.52
C ASN A 196 2.08 -8.53 33.24
N GLU A 197 1.71 -7.45 32.53
CA GLU A 197 1.15 -6.21 33.10
C GLU A 197 -0.38 -6.19 32.93
#